data_AF-A0A6P4DTV0-F1
#
_entry.id   AF-A0A6P4DTV0-F1
#
_cell.length_a   1.000
_cell.length_b   1.000
_cell.length_c   1.000
_cell.angle_alpha   90.00
_cell.angle_beta   90.00
_cell.angle_gamma   90.00
#
_symmetry.space_group_name_H-M   'P 1'
#
loop_
_entity.id
_entity.type
_entity.pdbx_description
1 polymer ?
#
loop_
_entity_poly.entity_id
_entity_poly.type
_entity_poly.pdbx_seq_one_letter_code
_entity_poly.pdbx_strand_id
1 'polypeptide(L)' 'PDFVAMNPQHCVPTMNDEGLVLWESRAILSYLVAAYGKSDELYPTDIRVRALVDQRLHFDLGTLYMRLTDYYVSA' A
#
# COMPACT_ATOMS: atom_id res chain seq x y z
N PRO A 1 -14.34 12.17 -16.92
CA PRO A 1 -13.58 10.94 -16.56
C PRO A 1 -12.60 11.30 -15.44
N ASP A 2 -13.16 11.57 -14.27
CA ASP A 2 -12.47 12.39 -13.28
C ASP A 2 -11.56 11.51 -12.41
N PHE A 3 -11.95 10.25 -12.22
CA PHE A 3 -11.14 9.25 -11.52
C PHE A 3 -9.88 8.87 -12.29
N VAL A 4 -9.94 8.72 -13.63
CA VAL A 4 -8.77 8.40 -14.46
C VAL A 4 -7.79 9.58 -14.53
N ALA A 5 -8.30 10.82 -14.51
CA ALA A 5 -7.46 12.01 -14.42
C ALA A 5 -6.72 12.11 -13.08
N MET A 6 -7.34 11.65 -12.00
CA MET A 6 -6.73 11.56 -10.66
C MET A 6 -5.74 10.39 -10.56
N ASN A 7 -6.14 9.19 -10.97
CA ASN A 7 -5.32 7.98 -11.00
C ASN A 7 -5.30 7.39 -12.42
N PRO A 8 -4.20 7.57 -13.18
CA PRO A 8 -4.06 7.01 -14.52
C PRO A 8 -4.14 5.49 -14.58
N GLN A 9 -3.76 4.78 -13.50
CA GLN A 9 -3.88 3.32 -13.37
C GLN A 9 -5.31 2.88 -13.04
N HIS A 10 -6.22 3.84 -12.80
CA HIS A 10 -7.66 3.63 -12.65
C HIS A 10 -8.02 2.45 -11.72
N CYS A 11 -7.28 2.32 -10.63
CA CYS A 11 -7.37 1.21 -9.69
C CYS A 11 -7.89 1.69 -8.32
N VAL A 12 -8.45 0.74 -7.57
CA VAL A 12 -8.77 0.96 -6.16
C VAL A 12 -7.88 0.06 -5.30
N PRO A 13 -7.44 0.53 -4.11
CA PRO A 13 -7.73 1.85 -3.54
C PRO A 13 -6.90 3.00 -4.16
N THR A 14 -7.52 4.19 -4.22
CA THR A 14 -6.85 5.49 -4.50
C THR A 14 -7.23 6.46 -3.39
N MET A 15 -6.25 7.10 -2.78
CA MET A 15 -6.39 8.12 -1.74
C MET A 15 -6.02 9.49 -2.31
N ASN A 16 -6.73 10.53 -1.86
CA ASN A 16 -6.35 11.93 -2.07
C ASN A 16 -6.33 12.61 -0.70
N ASP A 17 -5.13 12.83 -0.18
CA ASP A 17 -4.94 13.58 1.06
C ASP A 17 -4.53 15.02 0.73
N GLU A 18 -5.48 15.95 0.83
CA GLU A 18 -5.27 17.40 0.61
C GLU A 18 -4.52 17.75 -0.71
N GLY A 19 -4.71 16.96 -1.77
CA GLY A 19 -4.06 17.14 -3.07
C GLY A 19 -2.90 16.17 -3.33
N LEU A 20 -2.41 15.45 -2.32
CA LEU A 20 -1.53 14.30 -2.49
C LEU A 20 -2.33 13.08 -2.93
N VAL A 21 -2.28 12.77 -4.23
CA VAL A 21 -2.92 11.58 -4.78
C VAL A 21 -1.95 10.39 -4.72
N LEU A 22 -2.39 9.30 -4.09
CA LEU A 22 -1.61 8.06 -3.95
C LEU A 22 -2.50 6.84 -4.20
N TRP A 23 -2.01 5.89 -4.99
CA TRP A 23 -2.58 4.54 -5.14
C TRP A 23 -1.51 3.50 -4.77
N GLU A 24 -1.90 2.23 -4.76
CA GLU A 24 -1.21 1.10 -4.10
C GLU A 24 -1.49 1.01 -2.59
N SER A 25 -2.24 -0.02 -2.21
CA SER A 25 -2.74 -0.19 -0.84
C SER A 25 -1.63 -0.19 0.21
N ARG A 26 -0.50 -0.87 -0.05
CA ARG A 26 0.62 -0.98 0.89
C ARG A 26 1.41 0.32 1.04
N ALA A 27 1.46 1.15 -0.01
CA ALA A 27 2.04 2.48 0.05
C ALA A 27 1.14 3.45 0.83
N ILE A 28 -0.18 3.36 0.63
CA ILE A 28 -1.16 4.13 1.42
C ILE A 28 -1.04 3.79 2.91
N LEU A 29 -0.90 2.50 3.25
CA LEU A 29 -0.75 2.06 4.65
C LEU A 29 0.49 2.68 5.33
N SER A 30 1.67 2.59 4.69
CA SER A 30 2.89 3.16 5.27
C SER A 30 2.83 4.69 5.36
N TYR A 31 2.23 5.34 4.36
CA TYR A 31 1.99 6.78 4.38
C TYR A 31 1.09 7.21 5.54
N LEU A 32 -0.06 6.55 5.74
CA LEU A 32 -1.01 6.93 6.80
C LEU A 32 -0.39 6.80 8.20
N VAL A 33 0.44 5.77 8.43
CA VAL A 33 1.19 5.64 9.68
C VAL A 33 2.24 6.74 9.81
N ALA A 34 2.98 7.05 8.75
CA ALA A 34 4.01 8.09 8.79
C ALA A 34 3.45 9.52 8.97
N ALA A 35 2.28 9.81 8.38
CA ALA A 35 1.66 11.14 8.42
C ALA A 35 0.80 11.36 9.68
N TYR A 36 0.06 10.34 10.12
CA TYR A 36 -0.95 10.49 11.19
C TYR A 36 -0.78 9.53 12.36
N GLY A 37 0.18 8.62 12.30
CA GLY A 37 0.44 7.67 13.38
C GLY A 37 0.77 8.39 14.69
N LYS A 38 0.10 8.00 15.77
CA LYS A 38 0.41 8.49 17.13
C LYS A 38 1.73 7.92 17.66
N SER A 39 2.18 6.83 17.07
CA SER A 39 3.43 6.13 17.34
C SER A 39 3.90 5.45 16.05
N ASP A 40 5.15 4.97 16.05
CA ASP A 40 5.69 4.16 14.96
C ASP A 40 5.46 2.66 15.14
N GLU A 41 4.63 2.24 16.11
CA GLU A 41 4.40 0.83 16.45
C GLU A 41 3.93 -0.02 15.25
N LEU A 42 3.11 0.56 14.36
CA LEU A 42 2.61 -0.13 13.16
C LEU A 42 3.60 -0.13 12.00
N TYR A 43 4.52 0.84 11.95
CA TYR A 43 5.53 0.95 10.91
C TYR A 43 6.83 1.55 11.48
N PRO A 44 7.62 0.73 12.22
CA PRO A 44 8.71 1.20 13.06
C PRO A 44 9.74 2.02 12.29
N THR A 45 10.30 3.05 12.92
CA THR A 45 11.33 3.91 12.30
C THR A 45 12.73 3.30 12.31
N ASP A 46 13.01 2.37 13.23
CA ASP A 46 14.24 1.58 13.21
C ASP A 46 14.34 0.82 11.88
N ILE A 47 15.42 1.08 11.13
CA ILE A 47 15.56 0.58 9.77
C ILE A 47 15.66 -0.95 9.71
N ARG A 48 16.21 -1.61 10.74
CA ARG A 48 16.36 -3.07 10.78
C ARG A 48 15.01 -3.73 11.02
N VAL A 49 14.19 -3.14 11.88
CA VAL A 49 12.82 -3.62 12.12
C VAL A 49 11.94 -3.32 10.91
N ARG A 50 12.01 -2.10 10.36
CA ARG A 50 11.27 -1.70 9.16
C ARG A 50 11.58 -2.60 7.96
N ALA A 51 12.85 -2.96 7.76
CA ALA A 51 13.23 -3.86 6.68
C ALA A 51 12.49 -5.21 6.73
N LEU A 52 12.19 -5.72 7.94
CA LEU A 52 11.39 -6.94 8.09
C LEU A 52 9.92 -6.69 7.74
N VAL A 53 9.35 -5.54 8.11
CA VAL A 53 7.98 -5.16 7.72
C VAL A 53 7.87 -5.01 6.20
N ASP A 54 8.79 -4.27 5.57
CA ASP A 54 8.84 -4.07 4.12
C ASP A 54 9.00 -5.40 3.38
N GLN A 55 9.86 -6.30 3.88
CA GLN A 55 9.97 -7.66 3.34
C GLN A 55 8.61 -8.37 3.33
N ARG A 56 7.81 -8.26 4.40
CA ARG A 56 6.47 -8.88 4.45
C ARG A 56 5.48 -8.19 3.54
N LEU A 57 5.52 -6.87 3.40
CA LEU A 57 4.67 -6.13 2.45
C LEU A 57 4.97 -6.54 1.00
N HIS A 58 6.25 -6.70 0.65
CA HIS A 58 6.65 -7.16 -0.69
C HIS A 58 6.34 -8.64 -0.93
N PHE A 59 6.56 -9.51 0.06
CA PHE A 59 6.13 -10.91 0.00
C PHE A 59 4.61 -11.01 -0.21
N ASP A 60 3.85 -10.21 0.53
CA ASP A 60 2.40 -10.17 0.43
C ASP A 60 1.97 -9.72 -0.97
N LEU A 61 2.49 -8.60 -1.47
CA LEU A 61 2.17 -8.11 -2.82
C LEU A 61 2.56 -9.09 -3.93
N GLY A 62 3.82 -9.52 -3.95
CA GLY A 62 4.39 -10.23 -5.11
C GLY A 62 4.32 -11.77 -5.03
N THR A 63 3.95 -12.34 -3.88
CA THR A 63 3.91 -13.80 -3.71
C THR A 63 2.58 -14.27 -3.15
N LEU A 64 2.17 -13.81 -1.97
CA LEU A 64 0.97 -14.31 -1.32
C LEU A 64 -0.29 -13.87 -2.07
N TYR A 65 -0.48 -12.56 -2.22
CA TYR A 65 -1.64 -11.97 -2.86
C TYR A 65 -1.73 -12.38 -4.33
N MET A 66 -0.61 -12.32 -5.09
CA MET A 66 -0.57 -12.79 -6.47
C MET A 66 -1.05 -14.25 -6.61
N ARG A 67 -0.53 -15.17 -5.79
CA ARG A 67 -0.96 -16.59 -5.87
C ARG A 67 -2.40 -16.78 -5.44
N LEU A 68 -2.87 -16.00 -4.47
CA LEU A 68 -4.26 -16.02 -4.04
C LEU A 68 -5.18 -15.54 -5.16
N THR A 69 -4.85 -14.43 -5.82
CA THR A 69 -5.64 -13.89 -6.94
C THR A 69 -5.61 -14.83 -8.14
N ASP A 70 -4.45 -15.41 -8.45
CA ASP A 70 -4.32 -16.37 -9.55
C ASP A 70 -5.21 -17.59 -9.34
N TYR A 71 -5.39 -18.04 -8.09
CA TYR A 71 -6.22 -19.19 -7.78
C TYR A 71 -7.72 -18.87 -7.71
N TYR A 72 -8.09 -17.74 -7.10
CA TYR A 72 -9.49 -17.43 -6.80
C TYR A 72 -10.17 -16.47 -7.79
N VAL A 73 -9.41 -15.64 -8.49
CA VAL A 73 -9.94 -14.55 -9.33
C VAL A 73 -9.65 -14.82 -10.81
N SER A 74 -8.49 -15.40 -11.10
CA SER A 74 -8.05 -15.69 -12.47
C SER A 74 -8.40 -17.14 -12.84
N ALA A 75 -9.66 -17.39 -13.23
CA ALA A 75 -10.04 -18.60 -13.97
C ALA A 75 -9.80 -18.41 -15.48
#